data_AF-A0A4R2JC65-F1
#
_entry.id   AF-A0A4R2JC65-F1
#
_cell.length_a   1.000
_cell.length_b   1.000
_cell.length_c   1.000
_cell.angle_alpha   90.00
_cell.angle_beta   90.00
_cell.angle_gamma   90.00
#
_symmetry.space_group_name_H-M   'P 1'
#
loop_
_entity.id
_entity.type
_entity.pdbx_description
1 polymer ?
#
loop_
_entity_poly.entity_id
_entity_poly.type
_entity_poly.pdbx_seq_one_letter_code
_entity_poly.pdbx_strand_id
1 'polypeptide(L)'
;MIRSLERQDAGFDREFRAGAVRIVAAAEAFNSTLKVEFVHRQHFSTRAEARITVATWITVATWIADFYNTARRHSANDGLAPIPFEHQTAYARAAPPAQVRTEVA
;
A
#
# COMPACT_ATOMS: atom_id res chain seq x y z
N MET A 1 9.86 39.93 -9.35
CA MET A 1 8.65 39.12 -9.09
C MET A 1 8.67 37.73 -9.74
N ILE A 2 9.45 37.48 -10.81
CA ILE A 2 9.44 36.22 -11.58
C ILE A 2 10.06 35.01 -10.84
N ARG A 3 11.11 35.19 -10.02
CA ARG A 3 11.76 34.07 -9.26
C ARG A 3 10.90 33.40 -8.18
N SER A 4 9.71 33.92 -7.90
CA SER A 4 8.83 33.36 -6.86
C SER A 4 7.86 32.31 -7.40
N LEU A 5 7.59 32.31 -8.71
CA LEU A 5 6.67 31.36 -9.36
C LEU A 5 7.40 30.06 -9.74
N GLU A 6 8.60 30.14 -10.34
CA GLU A 6 9.44 28.96 -10.65
C GLU A 6 9.77 28.08 -9.42
N ARG A 7 9.90 28.70 -8.23
CA ARG A 7 10.14 27.96 -6.98
C ARG A 7 8.90 27.23 -6.46
N GLN A 8 7.70 27.69 -6.80
CA GLN A 8 6.46 27.02 -6.44
C GLN A 8 6.20 25.82 -7.36
N ASP A 9 6.46 25.96 -8.66
CA ASP A 9 6.33 24.86 -9.64
C ASP A 9 7.31 23.72 -9.35
N ALA A 10 8.57 24.04 -9.01
CA ALA A 10 9.55 23.05 -8.59
C ALA A 10 9.19 22.32 -7.27
N GLY A 11 8.38 22.96 -6.41
CA GLY A 11 7.84 22.36 -5.20
C GLY A 11 6.74 21.35 -5.50
N PHE A 12 5.81 21.73 -6.38
CA PHE A 12 4.72 20.87 -6.86
C PHE A 12 5.26 19.64 -7.61
N ASP A 13 6.22 19.81 -8.51
CA ASP A 13 6.83 18.71 -9.27
C ASP A 13 7.53 17.69 -8.35
N ARG A 14 8.18 18.19 -7.30
CA ARG A 14 8.86 17.33 -6.31
C ARG A 14 7.84 16.53 -5.49
N GLU A 15 6.78 17.16 -5.03
CA GLU A 15 5.74 16.50 -4.24
C GLU A 15 4.95 15.50 -5.08
N PHE A 16 4.57 15.88 -6.30
CA PHE A 16 3.94 15.00 -7.28
C PHE A 16 4.82 13.78 -7.56
N ARG A 17 6.11 13.99 -7.84
CA ARG A 17 7.05 12.89 -8.08
C ARG A 17 7.22 12.01 -6.85
N ALA A 18 7.30 12.58 -5.65
CA ALA A 18 7.39 11.81 -4.42
C ALA A 18 6.13 10.95 -4.21
N GLY A 19 4.94 11.50 -4.50
CA GLY A 19 3.68 10.75 -4.53
C GLY A 19 3.69 9.63 -5.56
N ALA A 20 4.13 9.91 -6.79
CA ALA A 20 4.24 8.94 -7.87
C ALA A 20 5.19 7.78 -7.52
N VAL A 21 6.34 8.07 -6.90
CA VAL A 21 7.29 7.03 -6.45
C VAL A 21 6.66 6.13 -5.40
N ARG A 22 5.87 6.67 -4.46
CA ARG A 22 5.18 5.88 -3.44
C ARG A 22 4.16 4.91 -4.05
N ILE A 23 3.36 5.37 -5.01
CA ILE A 23 2.36 4.49 -5.66
C ILE A 23 3.03 3.42 -6.53
N VAL A 24 4.14 3.74 -7.21
CA VAL A 24 4.91 2.76 -8.00
C VAL A 24 5.53 1.72 -7.08
N ALA A 25 6.19 2.14 -6.00
CA ALA A 25 6.79 1.21 -5.04
C ALA A 25 5.76 0.27 -4.41
N ALA A 26 4.57 0.78 -4.07
CA ALA A 26 3.47 -0.04 -3.55
C ALA A 26 2.98 -1.06 -4.60
N ALA A 27 2.84 -0.64 -5.86
CA ALA A 27 2.47 -1.53 -6.96
C ALA A 27 3.54 -2.60 -7.22
N GLU A 28 4.83 -2.25 -7.18
CA GLU A 28 5.94 -3.19 -7.35
C GLU A 28 5.98 -4.24 -6.23
N ALA A 29 5.78 -3.82 -4.98
CA ALA A 29 5.71 -4.72 -3.83
C ALA A 29 4.53 -5.71 -3.94
N PHE A 30 3.36 -5.21 -4.35
CA PHE A 30 2.19 -6.04 -4.64
C PHE A 30 2.48 -7.05 -5.76
N ASN A 31 3.00 -6.59 -6.90
CA ASN A 31 3.30 -7.46 -8.04
C ASN A 31 4.35 -8.52 -7.71
N SER A 32 5.35 -8.18 -6.89
CA SER A 32 6.38 -9.14 -6.45
C SER A 32 5.77 -10.23 -5.57
N THR A 33 4.89 -9.84 -4.64
CA THR A 33 4.14 -10.76 -3.78
C THR A 33 3.27 -11.72 -4.59
N LEU A 34 2.43 -11.18 -5.48
CA LEU A 34 1.55 -11.95 -6.36
C LEU A 34 2.35 -12.98 -7.17
N LYS A 35 3.53 -12.60 -7.65
CA LYS A 35 4.38 -13.51 -8.44
C LYS A 35 4.89 -14.68 -7.61
N VAL A 36 5.39 -14.43 -6.40
CA VAL A 36 5.95 -15.46 -5.51
C VAL A 36 4.87 -16.40 -4.98
N GLU A 37 3.74 -15.85 -4.53
CA GLU A 37 2.70 -16.63 -3.87
C GLU A 37 1.83 -17.40 -4.87
N PHE A 38 1.65 -16.87 -6.08
CA PHE A 38 0.76 -17.46 -7.07
C PHE A 38 1.46 -17.78 -8.39
N VAL A 39 1.94 -16.77 -9.13
CA VAL A 39 2.37 -16.95 -10.53
C VAL A 39 3.45 -18.01 -10.70
N HIS A 40 4.47 -18.03 -9.83
CA HIS A 40 5.57 -18.99 -9.90
C HIS A 40 5.19 -20.43 -9.56
N ARG A 41 4.00 -20.63 -8.97
CA ARG A 41 3.48 -21.96 -8.61
C ARG A 41 2.52 -22.52 -9.67
N GLN A 42 2.27 -21.76 -10.73
CA GLN A 42 1.35 -22.13 -11.80
C GLN A 42 2.12 -22.37 -13.10
N HIS A 43 1.63 -23.33 -13.90
CA HIS A 43 2.06 -23.50 -15.28
C HIS A 43 0.93 -23.03 -16.19
N PHE A 44 1.23 -22.07 -17.06
CA PHE A 44 0.27 -21.56 -18.03
C PHE A 44 0.67 -22.01 -19.43
N SER A 45 -0.27 -22.55 -20.19
CA SER A 45 -0.06 -22.94 -21.58
C SER A 45 -0.11 -21.73 -22.50
N THR A 46 -0.89 -20.70 -22.14
CA THR A 46 -1.00 -19.46 -22.93
C THR A 46 -1.02 -18.21 -22.07
N ARG A 47 -0.70 -17.07 -22.68
CA ARG A 47 -0.82 -15.75 -22.03
C ARG A 47 -2.29 -15.38 -21.74
N ALA A 48 -3.24 -15.85 -22.55
CA ALA A 48 -4.66 -15.59 -22.33
C ALA A 48 -5.17 -16.33 -21.09
N GLU A 49 -4.80 -17.60 -20.95
CA GLU A 49 -5.05 -18.40 -19.75
C GLU A 49 -4.43 -17.73 -18.51
N ALA A 50 -3.15 -17.37 -18.57
CA ALA A 50 -2.48 -16.70 -17.45
C ALA A 50 -3.22 -15.42 -17.00
N ARG A 51 -3.69 -14.59 -17.94
CA ARG A 51 -4.46 -13.38 -17.63
C ARG A 51 -5.77 -13.69 -16.93
N ILE A 52 -6.53 -14.66 -17.45
CA ILE A 52 -7.82 -15.05 -16.86
C ILE A 52 -7.59 -15.62 -15.47
N THR A 53 -6.69 -16.59 -15.32
CA THR A 53 -6.43 -17.26 -14.05
C THR A 53 -5.92 -16.27 -12.98
N VAL A 54 -4.98 -15.38 -13.33
CA VAL A 54 -4.49 -14.35 -12.40
C VAL A 54 -5.60 -13.37 -12.03
N ALA A 55 -6.40 -12.90 -12.99
CA ALA A 55 -7.51 -12.00 -12.70
C ALA A 55 -8.54 -12.67 -11.80
N THR A 56 -8.97 -13.89 -12.14
CA THR A 56 -9.86 -14.71 -11.32
C THR A 56 -9.31 -14.88 -9.91
N TRP A 57 -8.02 -15.20 -9.76
CA TRP A 57 -7.43 -15.39 -8.43
C TRP A 57 -7.46 -14.11 -7.58
N ILE A 58 -7.10 -12.97 -8.16
CA ILE A 58 -7.04 -11.69 -7.47
C ILE A 58 -8.44 -11.17 -7.13
N THR A 59 -9.43 -11.32 -8.01
CA THR A 59 -10.75 -10.68 -7.87
C THR A 59 -11.88 -11.65 -7.50
N VAL A 60 -12.03 -12.75 -8.23
CA VAL A 60 -13.19 -13.67 -8.12
C VAL A 60 -12.98 -14.73 -7.04
N ALA A 61 -11.75 -15.24 -6.89
CA ALA A 61 -11.37 -16.28 -5.95
C ALA A 61 -10.83 -15.71 -4.63
N THR A 62 -11.24 -14.48 -4.31
CA THR A 62 -11.15 -13.83 -3.00
C THR A 62 -9.78 -13.55 -2.42
N TRP A 63 -8.66 -13.78 -3.12
CA TRP A 63 -7.35 -13.55 -2.51
C TRP A 63 -7.15 -12.11 -2.02
N ILE A 64 -7.62 -11.08 -2.74
CA ILE A 64 -7.57 -9.71 -2.24
C ILE A 64 -8.50 -9.50 -1.03
N ALA A 65 -9.77 -9.90 -1.16
CA ALA A 65 -10.82 -9.57 -0.22
C ALA A 65 -10.73 -10.38 1.09
N ASP A 66 -10.41 -11.66 1.00
CA ASP A 66 -10.48 -12.60 2.11
C ASP A 66 -9.12 -12.86 2.77
N PHE A 67 -8.00 -12.57 2.08
CA PHE A 67 -6.66 -12.85 2.61
C PHE A 67 -5.73 -11.64 2.59
N TYR A 68 -5.45 -11.05 1.42
CA TYR A 68 -4.43 -9.99 1.29
C TYR A 68 -4.73 -8.79 2.19
N ASN A 69 -5.96 -8.29 2.16
CA ASN A 69 -6.35 -7.10 2.92
C ASN A 69 -6.66 -7.38 4.39
N THR A 70 -7.05 -8.61 4.73
CA THR A 70 -7.62 -8.97 6.04
C THR A 70 -6.66 -9.74 6.94
N ALA A 71 -5.79 -10.57 6.37
CA ALA A 71 -5.01 -11.56 7.12
C ALA A 71 -3.52 -11.64 6.74
N ARG A 72 -3.14 -11.24 5.52
CA ARG A 72 -1.76 -11.32 5.06
C ARG A 72 -0.87 -10.40 5.89
N ARG A 73 0.30 -10.89 6.31
CA ARG A 73 1.26 -10.11 7.11
C ARG A 73 2.14 -9.22 6.22
N HIS A 74 2.22 -7.93 6.54
CA HIS A 74 3.09 -6.98 5.84
C HIS A 74 4.17 -6.47 6.78
N SER A 75 5.45 -6.71 6.45
CA SER A 75 6.58 -6.23 7.28
C SER A 75 6.60 -4.70 7.40
N ALA A 76 6.18 -3.99 6.36
CA ALA A 76 6.03 -2.53 6.39
C ALA A 76 4.93 -2.02 7.33
N ASN A 77 4.01 -2.91 7.76
CA ASN A 77 2.89 -2.60 8.65
C ASN A 77 3.07 -3.29 10.01
N ASP A 78 4.32 -3.52 10.45
CA ASP A 78 4.64 -4.25 11.69
C ASP A 78 4.03 -5.66 11.77
N GLY A 79 3.83 -6.28 10.60
CA GLY A 79 3.23 -7.60 10.47
C GLY A 79 1.71 -7.62 10.44
N LEU A 80 1.03 -6.47 10.51
CA LEU A 80 -0.41 -6.36 10.35
C LEU A 80 -0.83 -6.49 8.88
N ALA A 81 -2.08 -6.90 8.67
CA ALA A 81 -2.73 -6.81 7.37
C ALA A 81 -3.15 -5.36 7.06
N PRO A 82 -3.36 -5.01 5.77
CA PRO A 82 -3.71 -3.66 5.36
C PRO A 82 -4.91 -3.06 6.09
N ILE A 83 -6.04 -3.76 6.19
CA ILE A 83 -7.26 -3.24 6.85
C ILE A 83 -7.02 -2.96 8.34
N PRO A 84 -6.51 -3.91 9.15
CA PRO A 84 -6.17 -3.63 10.55
C PRO A 84 -5.20 -2.47 10.74
N PHE A 85 -4.18 -2.37 9.86
CA PHE A 85 -3.21 -1.28 9.90
C PHE A 85 -3.86 0.08 9.64
N GLU A 86 -4.74 0.18 8.63
CA GLU A 86 -5.48 1.40 8.32
C GLU A 86 -6.41 1.79 9.47
N HIS A 87 -7.12 0.83 10.08
CA HIS A 87 -7.96 1.06 11.24
C HIS A 87 -7.16 1.59 12.44
N GLN A 88 -6.01 0.97 12.75
CA GLN A 88 -5.13 1.43 13.84
C GLN A 88 -4.57 2.83 13.57
N THR A 89 -4.17 3.10 12.32
CA THR A 89 -3.65 4.40 11.90
C THR A 89 -4.73 5.48 11.97
N ALA A 90 -5.95 5.18 11.53
CA ALA A 90 -7.09 6.09 11.61
C ALA A 90 -7.46 6.38 13.07
N TYR A 91 -7.48 5.36 13.93
CA TYR A 91 -7.73 5.53 15.35
C TYR A 91 -6.66 6.41 16.01
N ALA A 92 -5.37 6.16 15.75
CA ALA A 92 -4.27 6.96 16.29
C ALA A 92 -4.32 8.43 15.83
N ARG A 93 -4.77 8.70 14.61
CA ARG A 93 -4.98 10.07 14.10
C ARG A 93 -6.17 10.78 14.72
N ALA A 94 -7.22 10.04 15.09
CA ALA A 94 -8.44 10.58 15.68
C ALA A 94 -8.35 10.72 17.21
N ALA A 95 -7.44 9.99 17.86
CA ALA A 95 -7.24 10.08 19.30
C ALA A 95 -6.75 11.49 19.69
N PRO A 96 -7.34 12.12 20.71
CA PRO A 96 -6.81 13.37 21.25
C PRO A 96 -5.38 13.13 21.77
N PRO A 97 -4.47 14.13 21.64
CA PRO A 97 -3.12 13.98 22.15
C PRO A 97 -3.17 13.62 23.64
N ALA A 98 -2.43 12.58 24.02
CA ALA A 98 -2.35 12.13 25.40
C ALA A 98 -1.97 13.33 26.28
N GLN A 99 -2.83 13.67 27.24
CA GLN A 99 -2.54 14.71 28.21
C GLN A 99 -1.32 14.26 29.02
N VAL A 100 -0.18 14.93 28.79
CA VAL A 100 1.01 14.77 29.61
C VAL A 100 0.61 15.17 31.02
N ARG A 101 0.49 14.19 31.92
CA ARG A 101 0.27 14.43 33.33
C ARG A 101 1.57 14.99 33.89
N THR A 102 1.70 16.32 33.90
CA THR A 102 2.76 17.01 34.62
C THR A 102 2.47 16.83 36.10
N GLU A 103 2.99 15.76 36.70
CA GLU A 103 3.06 15.65 38.16
C GLU A 103 4.11 16.65 38.63
N VAL A 104 3.63 17.78 39.15
CA VAL A 104 4.47 18.79 39.80
C VAL A 104 4.72 18.29 41.22
N ALA A 105 6.00 18.07 41.53
CA ALA A 105 6.52 17.67 42.83
C ALA A 105 6.36 18.76 43.91
#